data_AF-A0A1V4IVI0-F1
#
_entry.id   AF-A0A1V4IVI0-F1
#
_cell.length_a   1.000
_cell.length_b   1.000
_cell.length_c   1.000
_cell.angle_alpha   90.00
_cell.angle_beta   90.00
_cell.angle_gamma   90.00
#
_symmetry.space_group_name_H-M   'P 1'
#
loop_
_entity.id
_entity.type
_entity.pdbx_description
1 polymer ?
#
loop_
_entity_poly.entity_id
_entity_poly.type
_entity_poly.pdbx_seq_one_letter_code
_entity_poly.pdbx_strand_id
1 'polypeptide(L)'
;MLSYKARKYVNKEMLIFGIIALIGITVFILGTFFNILREEMPGIALGCIPTGIIGMLLTNSMKRTPEKTEKIVRIKTEERLQLIRYKTGYSAFWIMFIYIAVCNVFSRYIVISFSMFLVITVIVMVVVLLISSIVQHRIS
;
A
#
# COMPACT_ATOMS: atom_id res chain seq x y z
N MET A 1 -4.27 -12.44 -24.47
CA MET A 1 -4.74 -13.31 -23.37
C MET A 1 -4.24 -12.70 -22.06
N LEU A 2 -5.08 -12.53 -21.03
CA LEU A 2 -4.66 -11.88 -19.77
C LEU A 2 -3.62 -12.74 -19.02
N SER A 3 -2.52 -12.12 -18.58
CA SER A 3 -1.58 -12.70 -17.61
C SER A 3 -2.28 -13.14 -16.31
N TYR A 4 -1.73 -14.16 -15.63
CA TYR A 4 -2.25 -14.69 -14.37
C TYR A 4 -2.45 -13.60 -13.31
N LYS A 5 -1.50 -12.67 -13.19
CA LYS A 5 -1.59 -11.53 -12.24
C LYS A 5 -2.76 -10.61 -12.57
N ALA A 6 -2.98 -10.31 -13.85
CA ALA A 6 -4.06 -9.45 -14.30
C ALA A 6 -5.43 -10.11 -14.14
N ARG A 7 -5.54 -11.42 -14.39
CA ARG A 7 -6.78 -12.17 -14.14
C ARG A 7 -7.14 -12.21 -12.66
N LYS A 8 -6.16 -12.45 -11.78
CA LYS A 8 -6.33 -12.43 -10.33
C LYS A 8 -6.77 -11.04 -9.84
N TYR A 9 -6.21 -9.99 -10.40
CA TYR A 9 -6.58 -8.60 -10.12
C TYR A 9 -8.05 -8.31 -10.45
N VAL A 10 -8.44 -8.59 -11.70
CA VAL A 10 -9.80 -8.35 -12.20
C VAL A 10 -10.84 -9.13 -11.39
N ASN A 11 -10.58 -10.41 -11.08
CA ASN A 11 -11.51 -11.20 -10.27
C ASN A 11 -11.64 -10.65 -8.84
N LYS A 12 -10.56 -10.15 -8.24
CA LYS A 12 -10.59 -9.54 -6.92
C LYS A 12 -11.40 -8.25 -6.92
N GLU A 13 -11.19 -7.36 -7.91
CA GLU A 13 -11.96 -6.13 -8.02
C GLU A 13 -13.45 -6.40 -8.27
N MET A 14 -13.77 -7.37 -9.11
CA MET A 14 -15.15 -7.77 -9.38
C MET A 14 -15.86 -8.26 -8.11
N LEU A 15 -15.15 -8.98 -7.24
CA LEU A 15 -15.67 -9.42 -5.95
C LEU A 15 -15.89 -8.23 -5.01
N ILE A 16 -14.94 -7.29 -4.94
CA ILE A 16 -15.05 -6.08 -4.10
C ILE A 16 -16.25 -5.23 -4.52
N PHE A 17 -16.41 -4.93 -5.81
CA PHE A 17 -17.56 -4.16 -6.29
C PHE A 17 -18.88 -4.91 -6.09
N GLY A 18 -18.87 -6.23 -6.15
CA GLY A 18 -20.02 -7.06 -5.80
C GLY A 18 -20.41 -6.93 -4.33
N ILE A 19 -19.45 -6.96 -3.42
CA ILE A 19 -19.71 -6.74 -1.99
C ILE A 19 -20.27 -5.33 -1.77
N ILE A 20 -19.70 -4.30 -2.41
CA ILE A 20 -20.18 -2.91 -2.29
C ILE A 20 -21.63 -2.78 -2.77
N ALA A 21 -21.98 -3.40 -3.90
CA ALA A 21 -23.35 -3.44 -4.39
C ALA A 21 -24.29 -4.15 -3.40
N LEU A 22 -23.84 -5.28 -2.83
CA LEU A 22 -24.63 -6.07 -1.87
C LEU A 22 -24.86 -5.32 -0.55
N ILE A 23 -23.85 -4.59 -0.06
CA ILE A 23 -23.99 -3.69 1.08
C ILE A 23 -25.00 -2.59 0.76
N GLY A 24 -24.91 -1.97 -0.43
CA GLY A 24 -25.88 -0.96 -0.86
C GLY A 24 -27.31 -1.46 -0.88
N ILE A 25 -27.54 -2.67 -1.40
CA ILE A 25 -28.85 -3.34 -1.41
C ILE A 25 -29.33 -3.64 0.02
N THR A 26 -28.45 -4.13 0.88
CA THR A 26 -28.78 -4.45 2.28
C THR A 26 -29.17 -3.20 3.06
N VAL A 27 -28.43 -2.11 2.89
CA VAL A 27 -28.73 -0.81 3.50
C VAL A 27 -30.04 -0.23 2.95
N PHE A 28 -30.30 -0.40 1.65
CA PHE A 28 -31.57 0.02 1.05
C PHE A 28 -32.76 -0.72 1.68
N ILE A 29 -32.68 -2.04 1.80
CA ILE A 29 -33.72 -2.87 2.42
C ILE A 29 -33.89 -2.47 3.89
N LEU A 30 -32.81 -2.42 4.67
CA LEU A 30 -32.88 -2.06 6.09
C LEU A 30 -33.42 -0.65 6.32
N GLY A 31 -33.04 0.34 5.50
CA GLY A 31 -33.59 1.70 5.60
C GLY A 31 -35.06 1.81 5.21
N THR A 32 -35.56 0.88 4.39
CA THR A 32 -36.98 0.83 4.03
C THR A 32 -37.83 0.18 5.14
N PHE A 33 -37.30 -0.84 5.83
CA PHE A 33 -38.02 -1.60 6.86
C PHE A 33 -37.83 -1.07 8.30
N PHE A 34 -36.64 -0.57 8.65
CA PHE A 34 -36.33 -0.01 9.96
C PHE A 34 -36.33 1.53 9.87
N ASN A 35 -37.33 2.15 10.47
CA ASN A 35 -37.56 3.61 10.52
C ASN A 35 -36.49 4.39 11.33
N ILE A 36 -35.34 3.78 11.64
CA ILE A 36 -34.38 4.24 12.65
C ILE A 36 -33.36 5.25 12.08
N LEU A 37 -33.10 5.28 10.76
CA LEU A 37 -32.19 6.25 10.10
C LEU A 37 -32.68 6.65 8.69
N ARG A 38 -33.95 7.05 8.59
CA ARG A 38 -34.65 7.29 7.30
C ARG A 38 -33.99 8.35 6.39
N GLU A 39 -33.23 9.30 6.95
CA GLU A 39 -32.66 10.43 6.19
C GLU A 39 -31.25 10.14 5.64
N GLU A 40 -30.41 9.38 6.36
CA GLU A 40 -29.01 9.13 5.96
C GLU A 40 -28.81 7.85 5.14
N MET A 41 -29.62 6.81 5.43
CA MET A 41 -29.55 5.51 4.76
C MET A 41 -29.80 5.54 3.23
N PRO A 42 -30.75 6.34 2.68
CA PRO A 42 -30.95 6.38 1.24
C PRO A 42 -29.75 6.99 0.50
N GLY A 43 -29.02 7.93 1.11
CA GLY A 43 -27.80 8.50 0.52
C GLY A 43 -26.69 7.46 0.39
N ILE A 44 -26.53 6.59 1.39
CA ILE A 44 -25.54 5.50 1.37
C ILE A 44 -25.93 4.46 0.31
N ALA A 45 -27.21 4.08 0.24
CA ALA A 45 -27.70 3.15 -0.77
C ALA A 45 -27.54 3.70 -2.20
N LEU A 46 -27.88 4.98 -2.41
CA LEU A 46 -27.70 5.67 -3.69
C LEU A 46 -26.23 5.88 -4.07
N GLY A 47 -25.30 5.87 -3.12
CA GLY A 47 -23.87 5.87 -3.43
C GLY A 47 -23.35 4.47 -3.77
N CYS A 48 -23.62 3.49 -2.90
CA CYS A 48 -23.05 2.15 -2.98
C CYS A 48 -23.58 1.33 -4.16
N ILE A 49 -24.88 1.40 -4.46
CA ILE A 49 -25.50 0.61 -5.54
C ILE A 49 -24.94 0.99 -6.92
N PRO A 50 -25.03 2.26 -7.38
CA PRO A 50 -24.48 2.62 -8.69
C PRO A 50 -22.95 2.50 -8.72
N THR A 51 -22.24 2.78 -7.63
CA THR A 51 -20.78 2.59 -7.58
C THR A 51 -20.39 1.12 -7.73
N GLY A 52 -21.11 0.20 -7.08
CA GLY A 52 -20.90 -1.24 -7.24
C GLY A 52 -21.22 -1.71 -8.66
N ILE A 53 -22.34 -1.28 -9.25
CA ILE A 53 -22.76 -1.67 -10.60
C ILE A 53 -21.80 -1.11 -11.67
N ILE A 54 -21.50 0.19 -11.62
CA ILE A 54 -20.58 0.85 -12.54
C ILE A 54 -19.17 0.25 -12.41
N GLY A 55 -18.73 0.01 -11.18
CA GLY A 55 -17.46 -0.66 -10.89
C GLY A 55 -17.38 -2.05 -11.54
N MET A 56 -18.43 -2.87 -11.40
CA MET A 56 -18.51 -4.17 -12.07
C MET A 56 -18.47 -4.08 -13.60
N LEU A 57 -19.17 -3.11 -14.19
CA LEU A 57 -19.18 -2.90 -15.65
C LEU A 57 -17.81 -2.48 -16.18
N LEU A 58 -17.12 -1.58 -15.46
CA LEU A 58 -15.76 -1.16 -15.78
C LEU A 58 -14.79 -2.35 -15.67
N THR A 59 -14.84 -3.10 -14.57
CA THR A 59 -14.00 -4.31 -14.38
C THR A 59 -14.27 -5.38 -15.44
N ASN A 60 -15.51 -5.50 -15.91
CA ASN A 60 -15.82 -6.41 -17.02
C ASN A 60 -15.25 -5.91 -18.35
N SER A 61 -15.24 -4.60 -18.58
CA SER A 61 -14.63 -3.97 -19.76
C SER A 61 -13.10 -4.13 -19.78
N MET A 62 -12.46 -4.20 -18.61
CA MET A 62 -11.02 -4.52 -18.50
C MET A 62 -10.69 -5.91 -19.07
N LYS A 63 -11.60 -6.89 -18.96
CA LYS A 63 -11.40 -8.22 -19.57
C LYS A 63 -11.30 -8.18 -21.09
N ARG A 64 -11.97 -7.21 -21.72
CA ARG A 64 -11.97 -6.99 -23.18
C ARG A 64 -10.74 -6.22 -23.67
N THR A 65 -10.00 -5.57 -22.77
CA THR A 65 -8.79 -4.78 -23.10
C THR A 65 -7.60 -5.25 -22.26
N PRO A 66 -7.01 -6.42 -22.61
CA PRO A 66 -5.97 -7.05 -21.83
C PRO A 66 -4.69 -6.20 -21.70
N GLU A 67 -4.30 -5.50 -22.77
CA GLU A 67 -3.12 -4.63 -22.79
C GLU A 67 -3.22 -3.48 -21.76
N LYS A 68 -4.36 -2.80 -21.72
CA LYS A 68 -4.61 -1.70 -20.78
C LYS A 68 -4.61 -2.21 -19.34
N THR A 69 -5.21 -3.37 -19.12
CA THR A 69 -5.28 -4.01 -17.79
C THR A 69 -3.90 -4.41 -17.29
N GLU A 70 -3.04 -4.96 -18.15
CA GLU A 70 -1.66 -5.29 -17.77
C GLU A 70 -0.84 -4.05 -17.45
N LYS A 71 -1.02 -2.95 -18.20
CA LYS A 71 -0.39 -1.67 -17.89
C LYS A 71 -0.78 -1.16 -16.50
N ILE A 72 -2.07 -1.23 -16.14
CA ILE A 72 -2.56 -0.81 -14.81
C ILE A 72 -1.95 -1.66 -13.70
N VAL A 73 -1.92 -2.98 -13.87
CA VAL A 73 -1.34 -3.90 -12.88
C VAL A 73 0.16 -3.65 -12.70
N ARG A 74 0.87 -3.36 -13.79
CA ARG A 74 2.28 -3.03 -13.77
C ARG A 74 2.54 -1.73 -13.02
N ILE A 75 1.81 -0.65 -13.36
CA ILE A 75 1.93 0.66 -12.68
C ILE A 75 1.66 0.51 -11.18
N LYS A 76 0.57 -0.16 -10.79
CA LYS A 76 0.23 -0.38 -9.38
C LYS A 76 1.30 -1.18 -8.63
N THR A 77 1.97 -2.09 -9.32
CA THR A 77 3.09 -2.86 -8.75
C THR A 77 4.31 -1.98 -8.58
N GLU A 78 4.64 -1.15 -9.57
CA GLU A 78 5.73 -0.18 -9.53
C GLU A 78 5.52 0.88 -8.43
N GLU A 79 4.30 1.40 -8.26
CA GLU A 79 3.93 2.32 -7.18
C GLU A 79 4.10 1.68 -5.80
N ARG A 80 3.64 0.44 -5.61
CA ARG A 80 3.86 -0.29 -4.35
C ARG A 80 5.34 -0.49 -4.07
N LEU A 81 6.12 -0.84 -5.07
CA LEU A 81 7.57 -0.95 -4.96
C LEU A 81 8.21 0.39 -4.57
N GLN A 82 7.78 1.50 -5.17
CA GLN A 82 8.24 2.83 -4.78
C GLN A 82 7.87 3.15 -3.34
N LEU A 83 6.62 2.93 -2.92
CA LEU A 83 6.17 3.16 -1.55
C LEU A 83 6.95 2.32 -0.52
N ILE A 84 7.21 1.05 -0.84
CA ILE A 84 8.03 0.17 0.01
C ILE A 84 9.47 0.70 0.07
N ARG A 85 10.07 1.12 -1.04
CA ARG A 85 11.41 1.72 -1.07
C ARG A 85 11.45 3.02 -0.26
N TYR A 86 10.44 3.88 -0.35
CA TYR A 86 10.33 5.10 0.46
C TYR A 86 10.23 4.76 1.94
N LYS A 87 9.38 3.81 2.34
CA LYS A 87 9.23 3.38 3.74
C LYS A 87 10.53 2.76 4.28
N THR A 88 11.22 1.98 3.45
CA THR A 88 12.51 1.35 3.78
C THR A 88 13.61 2.39 3.92
N GLY A 89 13.70 3.34 2.99
CA GLY A 89 14.64 4.46 3.05
C GLY A 89 14.41 5.37 4.26
N TYR A 90 13.14 5.64 4.58
CA TYR A 90 12.75 6.37 5.78
C TYR A 90 13.20 5.63 7.05
N SER A 91 12.96 4.31 7.15
CA SER A 91 13.41 3.51 8.29
C SER A 91 14.94 3.49 8.41
N ALA A 92 15.67 3.31 7.31
CA ALA A 92 17.13 3.31 7.28
C ALA A 92 17.70 4.67 7.71
N PHE A 93 17.07 5.76 7.27
CA PHE A 93 17.42 7.12 7.69
C PHE A 93 17.29 7.30 9.20
N TRP A 94 16.16 6.88 9.78
CA TRP A 94 15.95 6.99 11.23
C TRP A 94 16.94 6.16 12.05
N ILE A 95 17.28 4.95 11.60
CA ILE A 95 18.28 4.11 12.26
C ILE A 95 19.65 4.81 12.27
N MET A 96 20.06 5.38 11.14
CA MET A 96 21.32 6.13 11.05
C MET A 96 21.30 7.40 11.88
N PHE A 97 20.17 8.11 11.91
CA PHE A 97 20.01 9.33 12.70
C PHE A 97 20.15 9.04 14.20
N ILE A 98 19.49 7.98 14.70
CA ILE A 98 19.61 7.54 16.10
C ILE A 98 21.06 7.11 16.41
N TYR A 99 21.71 6.36 15.52
CA TYR A 99 23.12 5.98 15.68
C TYR A 99 24.02 7.21 15.86
N ILE A 100 23.92 8.21 14.98
CA ILE A 100 24.71 9.45 15.07
C ILE A 100 24.39 10.21 16.35
N ALA A 101 23.12 10.29 16.75
CA ALA A 101 22.71 10.96 17.98
C ALA A 101 23.32 10.29 19.22
N VAL A 102 23.30 8.95 19.28
CA VAL A 102 23.93 8.18 20.37
C VAL A 102 25.45 8.41 20.38
N CYS A 103 26.12 8.31 19.23
CA CYS A 103 27.56 8.58 19.13
C CYS A 103 27.92 10.00 19.59
N ASN A 104 27.06 10.99 19.31
CA ASN A 104 27.27 12.37 19.73
C ASN A 104 27.09 12.53 21.26
N VAL A 105 26.04 11.95 21.85
CA VAL A 105 25.81 11.97 23.31
C VAL A 105 26.96 11.30 24.07
N PHE A 106 27.48 10.19 23.55
CA PHE A 106 28.61 9.46 24.15
C PHE A 106 29.99 9.94 23.67
N SER A 107 30.06 11.01 22.88
CA SER A 107 31.32 11.50 22.29
C SER A 107 32.40 11.80 23.32
N ARG A 108 32.01 12.24 24.53
CA ARG A 108 32.92 12.51 25.65
C ARG A 108 33.58 11.25 26.23
N TYR A 109 32.97 10.08 26.04
CA TYR A 109 33.47 8.79 26.55
C TYR A 109 34.18 7.98 25.45
N ILE A 110 34.08 8.40 24.19
CA ILE A 110 34.64 7.70 23.04
C ILE A 110 35.99 8.34 22.68
N VAL A 111 37.08 7.68 23.07
CA VAL A 111 38.45 8.10 22.72
C VAL A 111 38.84 7.53 21.35
N ILE A 112 38.11 7.91 20.29
CA ILE A 112 38.37 7.47 18.92
C ILE A 112 38.68 8.69 18.05
N SER A 113 39.66 8.56 17.15
CA SER A 113 39.98 9.63 16.20
C SER A 113 38.83 9.87 15.21
N PHE A 114 38.64 11.11 14.79
CA PHE A 114 37.57 11.48 13.86
C PHE A 114 37.60 10.67 12.57
N SER A 115 38.80 10.37 12.04
CA SER A 115 38.98 9.53 10.85
C SER A 115 38.50 8.10 11.05
N MET A 116 38.80 7.47 12.21
CA MET A 116 38.29 6.12 12.51
C MET A 116 36.77 6.12 12.71
N PHE A 117 36.22 7.15 13.35
CA PHE A 117 34.79 7.30 13.53
C PHE A 117 34.04 7.38 12.19
N LEU A 118 34.57 8.11 11.21
CA LEU A 118 34.01 8.16 9.86
C LEU A 118 34.02 6.80 9.17
N VAL A 119 35.14 6.07 9.25
CA VAL A 119 35.24 4.72 8.65
C VAL A 119 34.22 3.77 9.27
N ILE A 120 34.08 3.76 10.59
CA ILE A 120 33.08 2.95 11.30
C ILE A 120 31.67 3.34 10.87
N THR A 121 31.38 4.64 10.77
CA THR A 121 30.06 5.15 10.36
C THR A 121 29.70 4.73 8.94
N VAL A 122 30.65 4.73 8.00
CA VAL A 122 30.43 4.25 6.63
C VAL A 122 30.12 2.75 6.64
N ILE A 123 30.85 1.95 7.41
CA ILE A 123 30.59 0.52 7.55
C ILE A 123 29.19 0.27 8.12
N VAL A 124 28.81 0.98 9.19
CA VAL A 124 27.48 0.89 9.80
C VAL A 124 26.40 1.27 8.79
N MET A 125 26.61 2.32 8.00
CA MET A 125 25.66 2.73 6.95
C MET A 125 25.45 1.64 5.90
N VAL A 126 26.53 1.00 5.43
CA VAL A 126 26.44 -0.12 4.47
C VAL A 126 25.66 -1.29 5.09
N VAL A 127 25.96 -1.64 6.35
CA VAL A 127 25.27 -2.72 7.06
C VAL A 127 23.78 -2.42 7.22
N VAL A 128 23.41 -1.21 7.65
CA VAL A 128 22.00 -0.80 7.81
C VAL A 128 21.27 -0.83 6.47
N LEU A 129 21.90 -0.41 5.38
CA LEU A 129 21.31 -0.47 4.03
C LEU A 129 21.11 -1.91 3.56
N LEU A 130 22.07 -2.80 3.80
CA LEU A 130 21.96 -4.22 3.47
C LEU A 130 20.87 -4.92 4.30
N ILE A 131 20.79 -4.66 5.60
CA ILE A 131 19.73 -5.22 6.46
C ILE A 131 18.37 -4.70 5.98
N SER A 132 18.26 -3.40 5.69
CA SER A 132 17.02 -2.79 5.20
C SER A 132 16.58 -3.38 3.86
N SER A 133 17.51 -3.69 2.95
CA SER A 133 17.20 -4.32 1.66
C SER A 133 16.78 -5.80 1.81
N ILE A 134 17.39 -6.54 2.74
CA ILE A 134 16.98 -7.92 3.07
C ILE A 134 15.57 -7.94 3.68
N VAL A 135 15.29 -7.02 4.61
CA VAL A 135 13.96 -6.85 5.20
C VAL A 135 12.93 -6.48 4.13
N GLN A 136 13.30 -5.61 3.18
CA GLN A 136 12.45 -5.29 2.03
C GLN A 136 12.12 -6.53 1.18
N HIS A 137 13.10 -7.39 0.89
CA HIS A 137 12.88 -8.63 0.13
C HIS A 137 12.01 -9.65 0.86
N ARG A 138 11.94 -9.62 2.20
CA ARG A 138 11.08 -10.50 3.01
C ARG A 138 9.64 -10.00 3.13
N ILE A 139 9.41 -8.69 2.96
CA ILE A 139 8.09 -8.05 3.08
C ILE A 139 7.38 -7.92 1.72
N SER A 140 8.14 -7.87 0.61
CA SER A 140 7.61 -7.83 -0.76
C SER A 140 7.06 -9.17 -1.24
#